data_AF-A0A9X0MK70-F1
#
_entry.id   AF-A0A9X0MK70-F1
#
_cell.length_a   1.000
_cell.length_b   1.000
_cell.length_c   1.000
_cell.angle_alpha   90.00
_cell.angle_beta   90.00
_cell.angle_gamma   90.00
#
_symmetry.space_group_name_H-M   'P 1'
#
loop_
_entity.id
_entity.type
_entity.pdbx_description
1 polymer ?
#
loop_
_entity_poly.entity_id
_entity_poly.type
_entity_poly.pdbx_seq_one_letter_code
_entity_poly.pdbx_strand_id
1 'polypeptide(L)'
;MSDYITIVKGDLLQATEDIICHQVNAQGVMGAGLATEIKKQYPEAFERYRELCLRENKGKHLLGTCQIVKSKDKYIANIFGQHKFGRNGVFTEMDALKKAFYSLKIRAQKHNLSVAIPYKFGCGLAGGDWNEVFKLIEETFRDYPFTIYIKED
;
A
#
# COMPACT_ATOMS: atom_id res chain seq x y z
N MET A 1 10.29 -17.83 -5.88
CA MET A 1 10.60 -16.40 -6.02
C MET A 1 10.36 -16.03 -7.45
N SER A 2 9.39 -15.16 -7.68
CA SER A 2 9.06 -14.57 -8.98
C SER A 2 10.32 -13.97 -9.63
N ASP A 3 10.51 -14.14 -10.93
CA ASP A 3 11.59 -13.47 -11.69
C ASP A 3 11.40 -11.94 -11.75
N TYR A 4 10.26 -11.44 -11.26
CA TYR A 4 9.87 -10.04 -11.27
C TYR A 4 10.05 -9.33 -9.92
N ILE A 5 10.60 -10.00 -8.90
CA ILE A 5 10.86 -9.37 -7.59
C ILE A 5 12.30 -8.86 -7.49
N THR A 6 12.45 -7.60 -7.08
CA THR A 6 13.71 -7.07 -6.55
C THR A 6 13.58 -6.86 -5.05
N ILE A 7 14.62 -7.18 -4.27
CA ILE A 7 14.65 -6.92 -2.83
C ILE A 7 15.76 -5.90 -2.54
N VAL A 8 15.39 -4.80 -1.90
CA VAL A 8 16.30 -3.72 -1.53
C VAL A 8 16.30 -3.56 -0.02
N LYS A 9 17.49 -3.49 0.58
CA LYS A 9 17.65 -3.02 1.96
C LYS A 9 17.73 -1.50 1.92
N GLY A 10 16.81 -0.84 2.62
CA GLY A 10 16.72 0.62 2.61
C GLY A 10 15.32 1.12 2.96
N ASP A 11 15.22 2.44 3.12
CA ASP A 11 13.96 3.10 3.40
C ASP A 11 13.10 3.17 2.13
N LEU A 12 11.86 2.68 2.21
CA LEU A 12 10.85 2.78 1.15
C LEU A 12 10.66 4.23 0.68
N LEU A 13 10.80 5.21 1.56
CA LEU A 13 10.63 6.63 1.22
C LEU A 13 11.78 7.21 0.37
N GLN A 14 12.84 6.42 0.16
CA GLN A 14 13.94 6.70 -0.77
C GLN A 14 13.84 5.84 -2.04
N ALA A 15 12.71 5.16 -2.25
CA ALA A 15 12.48 4.32 -3.42
C ALA A 15 12.70 5.11 -4.72
N THR A 16 13.38 4.48 -5.69
CA THR A 16 13.58 5.07 -7.02
C THR A 16 12.38 4.84 -7.92
N GLU A 17 11.52 3.89 -7.58
CA GLU A 17 10.31 3.54 -8.31
C GLU A 17 9.27 4.67 -8.34
N ASP A 18 8.44 4.65 -9.36
CA ASP A 18 7.42 5.67 -9.62
C ASP A 18 6.29 5.64 -8.56
N ILE A 19 5.88 4.44 -8.15
CA ILE A 19 4.78 4.21 -7.23
C ILE A 19 5.29 3.71 -5.88
N ILE A 20 4.93 4.40 -4.79
CA ILE A 20 5.12 3.93 -3.42
C ILE A 20 3.78 3.47 -2.85
N CYS A 21 3.73 2.23 -2.36
CA CYS A 21 2.51 1.63 -1.83
C CYS A 21 2.50 1.62 -0.31
N HIS A 22 1.32 1.81 0.29
CA HIS A 22 1.10 1.47 1.69
C HIS A 22 -0.35 1.10 1.95
N GLN A 23 -0.58 0.38 3.04
CA GLN A 23 -1.93 0.01 3.47
C GLN A 23 -2.58 1.15 4.24
N VAL A 24 -3.82 1.47 3.88
CA VAL A 24 -4.67 2.44 4.57
C VAL A 24 -5.93 1.80 5.11
N ASN A 25 -6.56 2.49 6.08
CA ASN A 25 -7.90 2.15 6.56
C ASN A 25 -8.97 2.97 5.84
N ALA A 26 -10.24 2.58 5.94
CA ALA A 26 -11.35 3.36 5.38
C ALA A 26 -11.79 4.53 6.27
N GLN A 27 -11.15 4.77 7.42
CA GLN A 27 -11.54 5.82 8.37
C GLN A 27 -10.89 7.17 8.10
N GLY A 28 -9.99 7.27 7.13
CA GLY A 28 -9.29 8.52 6.80
C GLY A 28 -8.18 8.88 7.78
N VAL A 29 -7.64 7.89 8.50
CA VAL A 29 -6.61 8.11 9.53
C VAL A 29 -5.24 7.58 9.08
N MET A 30 -4.19 8.39 9.22
CA MET A 30 -2.78 8.02 9.09
C MET A 30 -2.04 8.54 10.34
N GLY A 31 -1.99 7.71 11.39
CA GLY A 31 -1.59 8.16 12.74
C GLY A 31 -0.40 7.41 13.37
N ALA A 32 0.14 6.39 12.71
CA ALA A 32 1.29 5.64 13.21
C ALA A 32 2.06 4.92 12.09
N GLY A 33 3.31 4.58 12.38
CA GLY A 33 4.18 3.78 11.49
C GLY A 33 4.48 4.48 10.16
N LEU A 34 4.61 3.67 9.11
CA LEU A 34 4.88 4.16 7.76
C LEU A 34 3.85 5.20 7.27
N ALA A 35 2.57 5.06 7.67
CA ALA A 35 1.52 5.98 7.25
C ALA A 35 1.76 7.42 7.76
N THR A 36 2.35 7.59 8.96
CA THR A 36 2.74 8.92 9.45
C THR A 36 3.92 9.51 8.70
N GLU A 37 4.89 8.68 8.29
CA GLU A 37 6.04 9.12 7.51
C GLU A 37 5.60 9.53 6.08
N ILE A 38 4.75 8.72 5.44
CA ILE A 38 4.12 9.05 4.15
C ILE A 38 3.32 10.33 4.23
N LYS A 39 2.48 10.51 5.27
CA LYS A 39 1.72 11.76 5.45
C LYS A 39 2.63 12.98 5.57
N LYS A 40 3.79 12.86 6.25
CA LYS A 40 4.75 13.95 6.40
C LYS A 40 5.45 14.27 5.08
N GLN A 41 5.84 13.25 4.32
CA GLN A 41 6.60 13.42 3.08
C GLN A 41 5.74 13.71 1.86
N TYR A 42 4.50 13.20 1.81
CA TYR A 42 3.56 13.28 0.69
C TYR A 42 2.18 13.76 1.18
N PRO A 43 2.07 15.02 1.66
CA PRO A 43 0.85 15.52 2.30
C PRO A 43 -0.38 15.49 1.38
N GLU A 44 -0.22 15.72 0.07
CA GLU A 44 -1.33 15.68 -0.91
C GLU A 44 -1.95 14.28 -1.01
N ALA A 45 -1.14 13.23 -0.84
CA ALA A 45 -1.65 11.85 -0.81
C ALA A 45 -2.56 11.61 0.39
N PHE A 46 -2.22 12.18 1.56
CA PHE A 46 -3.07 12.12 2.74
C PHE A 46 -4.36 12.94 2.58
N GLU A 47 -4.27 14.16 2.04
CA GLU A 47 -5.42 15.02 1.83
C GLU A 47 -6.47 14.36 0.93
N ARG A 48 -6.05 13.84 -0.24
CA ARG A 48 -6.95 13.15 -1.18
C ARG A 48 -7.49 11.84 -0.64
N TYR A 49 -6.70 11.11 0.15
CA TYR A 49 -7.17 9.93 0.87
C TYR A 49 -8.26 10.28 1.88
N ARG A 50 -8.03 11.32 2.69
CA ARG A 50 -8.97 11.74 3.73
C ARG A 50 -10.25 12.28 3.11
N GLU A 51 -10.15 13.08 2.06
CA GLU A 51 -11.29 13.58 1.28
C GLU A 51 -12.13 12.41 0.73
N LEU A 52 -11.48 11.43 0.10
CA LEU A 52 -12.15 10.22 -0.39
C LEU A 52 -12.88 9.49 0.76
N CYS A 53 -12.20 9.23 1.88
CA CYS A 53 -12.83 8.57 3.01
C CYS A 53 -14.04 9.33 3.55
N LEU A 54 -13.98 10.66 3.62
CA LEU A 54 -15.10 11.49 4.09
C LEU A 54 -16.27 11.48 3.11
N ARG A 55 -15.99 11.70 1.82
CA ARG A 55 -17.00 11.72 0.76
C ARG A 55 -17.74 10.39 0.65
N GLU A 56 -17.02 9.29 0.83
CA GLU A 56 -17.55 7.93 0.79
C GLU A 56 -18.07 7.46 2.17
N ASN A 57 -18.32 8.39 3.10
CA ASN A 57 -18.89 8.12 4.42
C ASN A 57 -18.14 7.05 5.23
N LYS A 58 -16.82 6.91 5.01
CA LYS A 58 -15.95 5.90 5.65
C LYS A 58 -16.48 4.47 5.49
N GLY A 59 -17.15 4.23 4.37
CA GLY A 59 -17.86 2.99 4.08
C GLY A 59 -16.92 1.81 3.82
N LYS A 60 -17.43 0.60 4.09
CA LYS A 60 -16.72 -0.66 3.79
C LYS A 60 -16.49 -0.87 2.29
N HIS A 61 -17.24 -0.22 1.41
CA HIS A 61 -17.07 -0.33 -0.04
C HIS A 61 -15.72 0.20 -0.55
N LEU A 62 -15.01 0.96 0.28
CA LEU A 62 -13.62 1.36 0.00
C LEU A 62 -12.66 0.17 0.04
N LEU A 63 -12.96 -0.89 0.79
CA LEU A 63 -12.10 -2.07 0.87
C LEU A 63 -11.88 -2.71 -0.48
N GLY A 64 -10.62 -3.02 -0.77
CA GLY A 64 -10.22 -3.62 -2.04
C GLY A 64 -10.07 -2.62 -3.17
N THR A 65 -10.25 -1.33 -2.90
CA THR A 65 -9.90 -0.27 -3.83
C THR A 65 -8.45 0.17 -3.66
N CYS A 66 -7.91 0.76 -4.71
CA CYS A 66 -6.60 1.40 -4.72
C CYS A 66 -6.78 2.82 -5.24
N GLN A 67 -6.46 3.82 -4.42
CA GLN A 67 -6.38 5.21 -4.84
C GLN A 67 -4.92 5.56 -5.11
N ILE A 68 -4.61 5.95 -6.34
CA ILE A 68 -3.27 6.43 -6.71
C ILE A 68 -3.32 7.95 -6.79
N VAL A 69 -2.48 8.62 -6.00
CA VAL A 69 -2.41 10.08 -5.92
C VAL A 69 -1.01 10.53 -6.30
N LYS A 70 -0.90 11.46 -7.26
CA LYS A 70 0.37 12.11 -7.54
C LYS A 70 0.69 13.09 -6.41
N SER A 71 1.87 12.97 -5.82
CA SER A 71 2.40 13.90 -4.81
C SER A 71 3.90 14.05 -5.06
N LYS A 72 4.34 15.29 -5.27
CA LYS A 72 5.70 15.60 -5.74
C LYS A 72 6.06 14.83 -7.02
N ASP A 73 7.20 14.16 -7.02
CA ASP A 73 7.76 13.33 -8.09
C ASP A 73 7.26 11.87 -8.06
N LYS A 74 6.42 11.49 -7.09
CA LYS A 74 5.94 10.12 -6.90
C LYS A 74 4.42 9.99 -7.08
N TYR A 75 3.99 8.74 -7.25
CA TYR A 75 2.61 8.31 -7.09
C TYR A 75 2.48 7.52 -5.80
N ILE A 76 1.55 7.91 -4.93
CA ILE A 76 1.27 7.18 -3.69
C ILE A 76 0.03 6.34 -3.89
N ALA A 77 0.19 5.01 -3.77
CA ALA A 77 -0.90 4.05 -3.82
C ALA A 77 -1.43 3.79 -2.40
N ASN A 78 -2.59 4.39 -2.10
CA ASN A 78 -3.37 4.11 -0.90
C ASN A 78 -4.16 2.81 -1.12
N ILE A 79 -3.66 1.70 -0.57
CA ILE A 79 -4.27 0.37 -0.66
C ILE A 79 -5.26 0.18 0.49
N PHE A 80 -6.56 0.18 0.20
CA PHE A 80 -7.61 0.04 1.20
C PHE A 80 -7.74 -1.42 1.65
N GLY A 81 -6.89 -1.82 2.59
CA GLY A 81 -6.83 -3.16 3.15
C GLY A 81 -7.42 -3.31 4.55
N GLN A 82 -7.97 -2.23 5.14
CA GLN A 82 -8.60 -2.26 6.48
C GLN A 82 -9.85 -1.39 6.51
N HIS A 83 -10.93 -1.83 7.16
CA HIS A 83 -12.07 -0.93 7.39
C HIS A 83 -11.79 0.01 8.56
N LYS A 84 -11.44 -0.56 9.72
CA LYS A 84 -11.02 0.14 10.94
C LYS A 84 -9.50 0.03 11.12
N PHE A 85 -8.96 0.62 12.18
CA PHE A 85 -7.54 0.52 12.55
C PHE A 85 -7.40 0.36 14.06
N GLY A 86 -6.28 -0.21 14.52
CA GLY A 86 -6.00 -0.44 15.93
C GLY A 86 -4.65 -1.11 16.13
N ARG A 87 -4.38 -1.58 17.36
CA ARG A 87 -3.16 -2.34 17.71
C ARG A 87 -3.45 -3.75 18.25
N ASN A 88 -4.71 -4.04 18.56
CA ASN A 88 -5.13 -5.29 19.20
C ASN A 88 -6.10 -6.03 18.27
N GLY A 89 -5.56 -6.86 17.38
CA GLY A 89 -6.33 -7.69 16.45
C GLY A 89 -5.80 -7.67 15.03
N VAL A 90 -6.45 -8.46 14.17
CA VAL A 90 -6.19 -8.49 12.73
C VAL A 90 -7.18 -7.55 12.04
N PHE A 91 -6.65 -6.48 11.46
CA PHE A 91 -7.41 -5.48 10.70
C PHE A 91 -7.20 -5.61 9.19
N THR A 92 -6.13 -6.29 8.79
CA THR A 92 -5.85 -6.59 7.38
C THR A 92 -6.87 -7.57 6.83
N GLU A 93 -7.56 -7.16 5.77
CA GLU A 93 -8.51 -7.99 5.04
C GLU A 93 -7.86 -8.52 3.76
N MET A 94 -7.54 -9.81 3.73
CA MET A 94 -6.77 -10.44 2.64
C MET A 94 -7.45 -10.32 1.28
N ASP A 95 -8.78 -10.51 1.22
CA ASP A 95 -9.55 -10.35 -0.02
C ASP A 95 -9.54 -8.91 -0.54
N ALA A 96 -9.49 -7.93 0.38
CA ALA A 96 -9.34 -6.53 0.03
C ALA A 96 -7.95 -6.29 -0.56
N LEU A 97 -6.88 -6.77 0.09
CA LEU A 97 -5.53 -6.65 -0.44
C LEU A 97 -5.41 -7.23 -1.86
N LYS A 98 -5.96 -8.42 -2.10
CA LYS A 98 -5.90 -9.07 -3.41
C LYS A 98 -6.50 -8.19 -4.50
N LYS A 99 -7.71 -7.67 -4.27
CA LYS A 99 -8.42 -6.80 -5.22
C LYS A 99 -7.65 -5.50 -5.46
N ALA A 100 -7.15 -4.87 -4.39
CA ALA A 100 -6.45 -3.60 -4.47
C ALA A 100 -5.09 -3.73 -5.17
N PHE A 101 -4.30 -4.76 -4.87
CA PHE A 101 -3.03 -5.02 -5.56
C PHE A 101 -3.24 -5.34 -7.04
N TYR A 102 -4.26 -6.12 -7.39
CA TYR A 102 -4.59 -6.36 -8.80
C TYR A 102 -4.93 -5.05 -9.52
N SER A 103 -5.74 -4.20 -8.88
CA SER A 103 -6.12 -2.87 -9.36
C SER A 103 -4.91 -1.94 -9.55
N LEU A 104 -3.93 -2.01 -8.64
CA LEU A 104 -2.65 -1.31 -8.73
C LEU A 104 -1.83 -1.85 -9.91
N LYS A 105 -1.62 -3.15 -10.00
CA LYS A 105 -0.80 -3.81 -11.03
C LYS A 105 -1.28 -3.46 -12.44
N ILE A 106 -2.60 -3.49 -12.68
CA ILE A 106 -3.18 -3.11 -13.97
C ILE A 106 -2.91 -1.64 -14.31
N ARG A 107 -3.00 -0.73 -13.34
CA ARG A 107 -2.69 0.69 -13.56
C ARG A 107 -1.20 0.91 -13.81
N ALA A 108 -0.34 0.26 -13.03
CA ALA A 108 1.10 0.33 -13.17
C ALA A 108 1.53 -0.14 -14.57
N GLN A 109 1.04 -1.32 -15.01
CA GLN A 109 1.28 -1.84 -16.35
C GLN A 109 0.80 -0.90 -17.45
N LYS A 110 -0.42 -0.39 -17.35
CA LYS A 110 -1.00 0.51 -18.36
C LYS A 110 -0.17 1.77 -18.58
N HIS A 111 0.47 2.28 -17.53
CA HIS A 111 1.25 3.50 -17.57
C HIS A 111 2.77 3.27 -17.56
N ASN A 112 3.20 2.01 -17.59
CA ASN A 112 4.60 1.59 -17.48
C ASN A 112 5.31 2.19 -16.25
N LEU A 113 4.68 2.11 -15.08
CA LEU A 113 5.17 2.67 -13.82
C LEU A 113 5.70 1.59 -12.88
N SER A 114 6.92 1.76 -12.40
CA SER A 114 7.55 0.86 -11.43
C SER A 114 6.91 0.95 -10.03
N VAL A 115 6.96 -0.14 -9.26
CA VAL A 115 6.22 -0.28 -7.99
C VAL A 115 7.14 -0.68 -6.83
N ALA A 116 7.17 0.15 -5.79
CA ALA A 116 7.81 -0.12 -4.51
C ALA A 116 6.78 -0.48 -3.41
N ILE A 117 7.05 -1.57 -2.70
CA ILE A 117 6.21 -2.12 -1.64
C ILE A 117 7.06 -2.33 -0.37
N PRO A 118 6.62 -1.90 0.82
CA PRO A 118 7.33 -2.17 2.06
C PRO A 118 7.24 -3.65 2.45
N TYR A 119 8.33 -4.16 3.03
CA TYR A 119 8.32 -5.38 3.82
C TYR A 119 7.32 -5.31 4.98
N LYS A 120 6.72 -6.45 5.35
CA LYS A 120 5.64 -6.54 6.35
C LYS A 120 4.42 -5.66 6.03
N PHE A 121 4.12 -5.47 4.73
CA PHE A 121 2.90 -4.81 4.26
C PHE A 121 1.67 -5.36 4.99
N GLY A 122 0.89 -4.51 5.66
CA GLY A 122 -0.30 -4.95 6.39
C GLY A 122 -0.06 -5.85 7.61
N CYS A 123 1.18 -6.14 7.98
CA CYS A 123 1.49 -7.14 9.02
C CYS A 123 1.85 -6.50 10.36
N GLY A 124 2.35 -5.27 10.38
CA GLY A 124 2.74 -4.57 11.62
C GLY A 124 1.56 -4.26 12.54
N LEU A 125 1.15 -2.98 12.63
CA LEU A 125 0.04 -2.59 13.51
C LEU A 125 -1.30 -3.22 13.12
N ALA A 126 -1.45 -3.65 11.87
CA ALA A 126 -2.68 -4.22 11.35
C ALA A 126 -2.80 -5.74 11.53
N GLY A 127 -1.74 -6.41 12.01
CA GLY A 127 -1.77 -7.80 12.45
C GLY A 127 -1.93 -8.87 11.36
N GLY A 128 -1.72 -8.55 10.08
CA GLY A 128 -1.70 -9.54 9.01
C GLY A 128 -0.52 -10.53 9.12
N ASP A 129 -0.63 -11.67 8.44
CA ASP A 129 0.44 -12.66 8.32
C ASP A 129 1.31 -12.37 7.08
N TRP A 130 2.62 -12.21 7.29
CA TRP A 130 3.51 -11.85 6.20
C TRP A 130 3.67 -12.93 5.14
N ASN A 131 3.63 -14.21 5.50
CA ASN A 131 3.75 -15.29 4.52
C ASN A 131 2.54 -15.30 3.60
N GLU A 132 1.34 -15.10 4.15
CA GLU A 132 0.11 -15.00 3.36
C GLU A 132 0.07 -13.75 2.48
N VAL A 133 0.42 -12.58 3.05
CA VAL A 133 0.47 -11.31 2.30
C VAL A 133 1.52 -11.36 1.20
N PHE A 134 2.71 -11.87 1.49
CA PHE A 134 3.79 -11.96 0.51
C PHE A 134 3.42 -12.89 -0.65
N LYS A 135 2.84 -14.06 -0.36
CA LYS A 135 2.34 -14.98 -1.39
C LYS A 135 1.31 -14.31 -2.30
N LEU A 136 0.37 -13.55 -1.72
CA LEU A 136 -0.63 -12.80 -2.48
C LEU A 136 0.01 -11.75 -3.40
N ILE A 137 1.01 -11.00 -2.90
CA ILE A 137 1.74 -10.01 -3.69
C ILE A 137 2.49 -10.70 -4.84
N GLU A 138 3.24 -11.76 -4.54
CA GLU A 138 4.02 -12.51 -5.53
C GLU A 138 3.12 -13.08 -6.64
N GLU A 139 1.98 -13.68 -6.29
CA GLU A 139 1.00 -14.18 -7.25
C GLU A 139 0.40 -13.06 -8.11
N THR A 140 0.16 -11.87 -7.54
CA THR A 140 -0.44 -10.74 -8.24
C THR A 140 0.53 -10.09 -9.24
N PHE A 141 1.82 -10.04 -8.89
CA PHE A 141 2.88 -9.42 -9.69
C PHE A 141 3.76 -10.45 -10.43
N ARG A 142 3.26 -11.67 -10.63
CA ARG A 142 3.99 -12.75 -11.32
C ARG A 142 4.40 -12.45 -12.76
N ASP A 143 3.84 -11.40 -13.36
CA ASP A 143 4.04 -10.94 -14.73
C ASP A 143 4.33 -9.43 -14.79
N TYR A 144 4.79 -8.83 -13.68
CA TYR A 144 5.14 -7.41 -13.63
C TYR A 144 6.18 -7.09 -12.55
N PRO A 145 7.25 -6.34 -12.87
CA PRO A 145 8.28 -5.98 -11.88
C PRO A 145 7.74 -5.25 -10.65
N PHE A 146 8.25 -5.62 -9.48
CA PHE A 146 8.03 -4.91 -8.23
C PHE A 146 9.26 -5.03 -7.30
N THR A 147 9.43 -4.03 -6.45
CA THR A 147 10.54 -3.96 -5.49
C THR A 147 10.00 -4.01 -4.06
N ILE A 148 10.57 -4.91 -3.25
CA ILE A 148 10.32 -4.97 -1.81
C ILE A 148 11.44 -4.22 -1.07
N TYR A 149 11.05 -3.23 -0.28
CA TYR A 149 11.95 -2.47 0.59
C TYR A 149 11.93 -2.99 2.02
N ILE A 150 13.10 -3.37 2.52
CA ILE A 150 13.32 -3.79 3.90
C ILE A 150 14.08 -2.67 4.61
N LYS A 151 13.39 -1.92 5.47
CA LYS A 151 14.02 -0.89 6.31
C LYS A 151 14.98 -1.57 7.29
N GLU A 152 16.22 -1.11 7.31
CA GLU A 152 17.20 -1.53 8.33
C GLU A 152 16.94 -0.74 9.62
N ASP A 153 17.06 -1.41 10.76
CA ASP A 153 16.89 -0.84 12.10
C ASP A 153 18.05 0.07 12.49
#